data_AF-A0A954Z9Q0-F1
#
_entry.id   AF-A0A954Z9Q0-F1
#
_cell.length_a   1.000
_cell.length_b   1.000
_cell.length_c   1.000
_cell.angle_alpha   90.00
_cell.angle_beta   90.00
_cell.angle_gamma   90.00
#
_symmetry.space_group_name_H-M   'P 1'
#
loop_
_entity.id
_entity.type
_entity.pdbx_description
1 polymer ?
#
loop_
_entity_poly.entity_id
_entity_poly.type
_entity_poly.pdbx_seq_one_letter_code
_entity_poly.pdbx_strand_id
1 'polypeptide(L)'
;MKSTAQHDEKIAQMTFSSVYPHYLAKVEKKGRTKAELHQVIQWLTGYDEKAIQKRIKDKATFAQFFKQAKLNPLSKLITGVICGYRVE
;
A
#
# COMPACT_ATOMS: atom_id res chain seq x y z
N MET A 1 9.82 -6.52 -15.85
CA MET A 1 9.07 -7.79 -15.75
C MET A 1 7.63 -7.54 -16.16
N LYS A 2 6.98 -8.49 -16.86
CA LYS A 2 5.52 -8.45 -17.08
C LYS A 2 4.88 -9.24 -15.94
N SER A 3 3.87 -8.69 -15.26
CA SER A 3 3.10 -9.50 -14.31
C SER A 3 2.28 -10.52 -15.10
N THR A 4 1.98 -11.65 -14.47
CA THR A 4 0.95 -12.55 -14.96
C THR A 4 -0.35 -12.23 -14.23
N ALA A 5 -1.50 -12.42 -14.88
CA ALA A 5 -2.80 -12.20 -14.25
C ALA A 5 -2.94 -12.99 -12.93
N GLN A 6 -2.38 -14.19 -12.88
CA GLN A 6 -2.32 -15.03 -11.68
C GLN A 6 -1.47 -14.41 -10.54
N HIS A 7 -0.38 -13.73 -10.88
CA HIS A 7 0.44 -13.02 -9.89
C HIS A 7 -0.31 -11.83 -9.30
N ASP A 8 -0.97 -11.04 -10.15
CA ASP A 8 -1.72 -9.86 -9.73
C ASP A 8 -2.91 -10.25 -8.85
N GLU A 9 -3.62 -11.33 -9.21
CA GLU A 9 -4.71 -11.87 -8.40
C GLU A 9 -4.21 -12.33 -7.02
N LYS A 10 -3.05 -13.01 -6.96
CA LYS A 10 -2.46 -13.41 -5.69
C LYS A 10 -2.15 -12.20 -4.80
N ILE A 11 -1.57 -11.13 -5.36
CA ILE A 11 -1.31 -9.89 -4.62
C ILE A 11 -2.63 -9.25 -4.16
N ALA A 12 -3.65 -9.21 -5.03
CA ALA A 12 -4.96 -8.65 -4.70
C ALA A 12 -5.65 -9.39 -3.54
N GLN A 13 -5.43 -10.70 -3.39
CA GLN A 13 -5.96 -11.54 -2.31
C GLN A 13 -5.15 -11.47 -1.00
N MET A 14 -3.89 -11.01 -1.03
CA MET A 14 -3.10 -10.86 0.20
C MET A 14 -3.70 -9.82 1.14
N THR A 15 -3.61 -10.08 2.45
CA THR A 15 -4.12 -9.16 3.48
C THR A 15 -3.12 -8.05 3.74
N PHE A 16 -3.61 -6.81 3.78
CA PHE A 16 -2.78 -5.64 4.11
C PHE A 16 -2.07 -5.81 5.47
N SER A 17 -2.76 -6.41 6.45
CA SER A 17 -2.23 -6.70 7.78
C SER A 17 -1.00 -7.60 7.78
N SER A 18 -0.89 -8.55 6.83
CA SER A 18 0.28 -9.43 6.74
C SER A 18 1.51 -8.72 6.16
N VAL A 19 1.29 -7.71 5.31
CA VAL A 19 2.37 -6.97 4.65
C VAL A 19 2.80 -5.73 5.43
N TYR A 20 1.87 -5.10 6.15
CA TYR A 20 2.11 -3.85 6.89
C TYR A 20 3.35 -3.88 7.81
N PRO A 21 3.61 -4.94 8.62
CA PRO A 21 4.81 -5.00 9.45
C PRO A 21 6.11 -4.88 8.65
N HIS A 22 6.14 -5.40 7.42
CA HIS A 22 7.30 -5.32 6.54
C HIS A 22 7.51 -3.90 5.98
N TYR A 23 6.43 -3.15 5.74
CA TYR A 23 6.54 -1.74 5.38
C TYR A 23 7.14 -0.93 6.52
N LEU A 24 6.63 -1.12 7.75
CA LEU A 24 7.13 -0.44 8.94
C LEU A 24 8.61 -0.76 9.18
N ALA A 25 8.97 -2.03 9.22
CA ALA A 25 10.36 -2.44 9.41
C ALA A 25 11.30 -1.89 8.32
N LYS A 26 10.83 -1.79 7.07
CA LYS A 26 11.64 -1.24 5.96
C LYS A 26 11.89 0.26 6.12
N VAL A 27 10.88 1.04 6.52
CA VAL A 27 11.04 2.49 6.73
C VAL A 27 11.90 2.77 7.96
N GLU A 28 11.71 2.02 9.05
CA GLU A 28 12.51 2.15 10.28
C GLU A 28 13.99 1.83 10.04
N LYS A 29 14.28 0.78 9.27
CA LYS A 29 15.65 0.47 8.81
C LYS A 29 16.30 1.57 7.98
N LYS A 30 15.51 2.51 7.45
CA LYS A 30 15.97 3.68 6.70
C LYS A 30 15.91 4.97 7.52
N GLY A 31 15.76 4.87 8.85
CA GLY A 31 15.73 6.01 9.76
C GLY A 31 14.44 6.83 9.68
N ARG A 32 13.36 6.24 9.16
CA ARG A 32 12.05 6.87 9.02
C ARG A 32 11.07 6.32 10.05
N THR A 33 9.99 7.05 10.29
CA THR A 33 9.04 6.77 11.36
C THR A 33 7.74 6.11 10.85
N LYS A 34 7.01 5.47 11.78
CA LYS A 34 5.64 5.01 11.54
C LYS A 34 4.72 6.15 11.08
N ALA A 35 4.88 7.35 11.66
CA ALA A 35 4.09 8.52 11.31
C ALA A 35 4.29 8.93 9.85
N GLU A 36 5.54 8.97 9.37
CA GLU A 36 5.85 9.23 7.96
C GLU A 36 5.23 8.18 7.03
N LEU A 37 5.29 6.89 7.40
CA LEU A 37 4.62 5.83 6.64
C LEU A 37 3.10 6.05 6.56
N HIS A 38 2.47 6.41 7.68
CA HIS A 38 1.03 6.69 7.73
C HIS A 38 0.67 7.92 6.90
N GLN A 39 1.48 8.97 6.91
CA GLN A 39 1.30 10.15 6.07
C GLN A 39 1.30 9.78 4.58
N VAL A 40 2.21 8.91 4.14
CA VAL A 40 2.25 8.45 2.74
C VAL A 40 1.01 7.62 2.39
N ILE A 41 0.61 6.70 3.27
CA ILE A 41 -0.59 5.87 3.06
C ILE A 41 -1.83 6.77 3.00
N GLN A 42 -1.96 7.72 3.93
CA GLN A 42 -3.06 8.67 3.98
C GLN A 42 -3.08 9.56 2.74
N TRP A 43 -1.94 10.11 2.34
CA TRP A 43 -1.83 10.92 1.14
C TRP A 43 -2.24 10.14 -0.11
N LEU A 44 -1.89 8.86 -0.21
CA LEU A 44 -2.22 8.03 -1.37
C LEU A 44 -3.70 7.60 -1.38
N THR A 45 -4.24 7.18 -0.25
CA THR A 45 -5.51 6.44 -0.15
C THR A 45 -6.66 7.21 0.48
N GLY A 46 -6.36 8.33 1.12
CA GLY A 46 -7.30 9.11 1.94
C GLY A 46 -7.58 8.52 3.32
N TYR A 47 -6.95 7.41 3.72
CA TYR A 47 -7.17 6.80 5.03
C TYR A 47 -6.40 7.52 6.13
N ASP A 48 -7.12 8.00 7.16
CA ASP A 48 -6.50 8.46 8.40
C ASP A 48 -5.94 7.30 9.24
N GLU A 49 -5.22 7.61 10.31
CA GLU A 49 -4.62 6.58 11.17
C GLU A 49 -5.66 5.57 11.70
N LYS A 50 -6.87 6.03 12.06
CA LYS A 50 -7.95 5.15 12.55
C LYS A 50 -8.42 4.20 11.46
N ALA A 51 -8.59 4.69 10.23
CA ALA A 51 -8.95 3.87 9.08
C ALA A 51 -7.84 2.87 8.76
N ILE A 52 -6.57 3.27 8.78
CA ILE A 52 -5.43 2.37 8.58
C ILE A 52 -5.45 1.24 9.62
N GLN A 53 -5.59 1.57 10.91
CA GLN A 53 -5.68 0.57 11.97
C GLN A 53 -6.87 -0.35 11.81
N LYS A 54 -8.03 0.19 11.42
CA LYS A 54 -9.23 -0.62 11.14
C LYS A 54 -8.98 -1.62 10.01
N ARG A 55 -8.34 -1.23 8.91
CA ARG A 55 -8.00 -2.15 7.80
C ARG A 55 -7.03 -3.25 8.20
N ILE A 56 -6.08 -2.95 9.09
CA ILE A 56 -5.17 -3.94 9.67
C ILE A 56 -5.96 -4.93 10.53
N LYS A 57 -6.85 -4.44 11.41
CA LYS A 57 -7.67 -5.27 12.29
C LYS A 57 -8.63 -6.17 11.53
N ASP A 58 -9.29 -5.61 10.52
CA ASP A 58 -10.28 -6.31 9.67
C ASP A 58 -9.62 -7.28 8.68
N LYS A 59 -8.28 -7.34 8.64
CA LYS A 59 -7.50 -8.16 7.69
C LYS A 59 -7.93 -7.96 6.24
N ALA A 60 -8.22 -6.71 5.87
CA ALA A 60 -8.68 -6.39 4.52
C ALA A 60 -7.64 -6.83 3.47
N THR A 61 -8.11 -7.44 2.38
CA THR A 61 -7.23 -7.77 1.24
C THR A 61 -6.81 -6.51 0.50
N PHE A 62 -5.74 -6.54 -0.30
CA PHE A 62 -5.36 -5.39 -1.13
C PHE A 62 -6.47 -4.98 -2.10
N ALA A 63 -7.21 -5.94 -2.66
CA ALA A 63 -8.39 -5.66 -3.49
C ALA A 63 -9.42 -4.83 -2.73
N GLN A 64 -9.78 -5.25 -1.51
CA GLN A 64 -10.76 -4.54 -0.67
C GLN A 64 -10.21 -3.19 -0.19
N PHE A 65 -8.94 -3.15 0.18
CA PHE A 65 -8.24 -1.96 0.66
C PHE A 65 -8.27 -0.84 -0.38
N PHE A 66 -7.94 -1.14 -1.64
CA PHE A 66 -7.95 -0.15 -2.72
C PHE A 66 -9.36 0.11 -3.28
N LYS A 67 -10.26 -0.87 -3.29
CA LYS A 67 -11.66 -0.67 -3.71
C LYS A 67 -12.38 0.37 -2.86
N GLN A 68 -12.03 0.47 -1.57
CA GLN A 68 -12.65 1.42 -0.63
C GLN A 68 -11.81 2.69 -0.44
N ALA A 69 -10.64 2.78 -1.06
CA ALA A 69 -9.75 3.94 -0.96
C ALA A 69 -10.19 5.03 -1.93
N LYS A 70 -10.04 6.30 -1.52
CA LYS A 70 -10.16 7.43 -2.43
C LYS A 70 -8.74 7.83 -2.85
N LEU A 71 -8.29 7.29 -3.98
CA LEU A 71 -6.94 7.57 -4.46
C LEU A 71 -6.76 9.06 -4.75
N ASN A 72 -5.61 9.59 -4.34
CA ASN A 72 -5.25 10.97 -4.64
C ASN A 72 -5.10 11.16 -6.15
N PRO A 73 -5.72 12.19 -6.77
CA PRO A 73 -5.60 12.45 -8.20
C PRO A 73 -4.17 12.69 -8.69
N LEU A 74 -3.25 13.08 -7.79
CA LEU A 74 -1.83 13.25 -8.09
C LEU A 74 -1.05 11.94 -8.07
N SER A 75 -1.66 10.81 -7.72
CA SER A 75 -1.00 9.49 -7.77
C SER A 75 -0.52 9.12 -9.17
N LYS A 76 -1.16 9.67 -10.22
CA LYS A 76 -0.72 9.57 -11.63
C LYS A 76 0.66 10.18 -11.91
N LEU A 77 1.18 11.00 -11.00
CA LEU A 77 2.53 11.56 -11.10
C LEU A 77 3.60 10.62 -10.55
N ILE A 78 3.21 9.52 -9.89
CA ILE A 78 4.12 8.50 -9.39
C ILE A 78 4.56 7.63 -10.56
N THR A 79 5.56 8.09 -11.30
CA THR A 79 6.13 7.36 -12.44
C THR A 79 7.50 6.76 -12.10
N GLY A 80 7.91 5.71 -12.80
CA GLY A 80 9.27 5.18 -12.70
C GLY A 80 9.31 3.65 -12.69
N VAL A 81 10.39 3.09 -12.15
CA VAL A 81 10.58 1.64 -12.06
C VAL A 81 10.76 1.22 -10.61
N ILE A 82 9.93 0.29 -10.13
CA ILE A 82 10.01 -0.27 -8.79
C ILE A 82 9.76 -1.77 -8.82
N CYS A 83 10.54 -2.54 -8.07
CA CYS A 83 10.48 -4.02 -8.05
C CYS A 83 10.56 -4.66 -9.45
N GLY A 84 11.21 -4.01 -10.42
CA GLY A 84 11.28 -4.47 -11.81
C GLY A 84 10.03 -4.23 -12.66
N TYR A 85 9.03 -3.52 -12.13
CA TYR A 85 7.81 -3.08 -12.81
C TYR A 85 7.87 -1.59 -13.13
N ARG A 86 7.32 -1.20 -14.28
CA ARG A 86 7.16 0.20 -14.64
C ARG A 86 5.80 0.69 -14.15
N VAL A 87 5.79 1.85 -13.52
CA VAL A 87 4.58 2.58 -13.09
C VAL A 87 4.47 3.83 -13.95
N GLU A 88 3.30 4.01 -14.56
CA GLU A 88 2.93 5.12 -15.45
C GLU A 88 1.53 5.63 -15.10
#